data_AF-A0A559J9Z0-F1
#
_entry.id   AF-A0A559J9Z0-F1
#
_cell.length_a   1.000
_cell.length_b   1.000
_cell.length_c   1.000
_cell.angle_alpha   90.00
_cell.angle_beta   90.00
_cell.angle_gamma   90.00
#
_symmetry.space_group_name_H-M   'P 1'
#
loop_
_entity.id
_entity.type
_entity.pdbx_description
1 polymer ?
#
loop_
_entity_poly.entity_id
_entity_poly.type
_entity_poly.pdbx_seq_one_letter_code
_entity_poly.pdbx_strand_id
1 'polypeptide(L)'
;MLDQTKEIQVEIRTWAHTDLPLLHRLNAPEMLDHLGGPETEEQVLNRHQRYVEIEGKGQGIAAKAGELAIANAAVEKKRRHIHAFPSIDNLASNAICRKLGFQLVEECSFEYPPGNFIRCNDWRLDLGT
;
A
#
# COMPACT_ATOMS: atom_id res chain seq x y z
N MET A 1 4.17 23.98 28.15
CA MET A 1 2.77 23.50 28.08
C MET A 1 2.69 22.58 26.88
N LEU A 2 2.52 21.30 27.14
CA LEU A 2 2.36 20.28 26.10
C LEU A 2 0.88 20.28 25.72
N ASP A 3 0.56 20.75 24.52
CA ASP A 3 -0.68 20.34 23.86
C ASP A 3 -0.40 18.96 23.26
N GLN A 4 -0.98 17.96 23.92
CA GLN A 4 -0.88 16.56 23.59
C GLN A 4 -2.19 16.15 22.92
N THR A 5 -2.11 15.61 21.70
CA THR A 5 -2.75 14.32 21.35
C THR A 5 -2.24 13.82 19.98
N LYS A 6 -1.27 12.90 20.04
CA LYS A 6 -1.01 11.85 19.03
C LYS A 6 -2.06 10.73 19.24
N GLU A 7 -2.51 9.95 18.22
CA GLU A 7 -2.46 8.44 18.23
C GLU A 7 -3.20 7.57 17.16
N ILE A 8 -2.64 6.36 16.95
CA ILE A 8 -2.78 5.33 15.87
C ILE A 8 -2.28 3.93 16.36
N GLN A 9 -2.97 2.77 16.18
CA GLN A 9 -2.58 1.38 16.66
C GLN A 9 -2.92 0.11 15.76
N VAL A 10 -1.92 -0.69 15.29
CA VAL A 10 -1.92 -1.77 14.23
C VAL A 10 -0.98 -2.85 14.68
N GLU A 11 -1.26 -4.11 14.32
CA GLU A 11 -0.30 -5.19 14.46
C GLU A 11 0.04 -5.81 13.12
N ILE A 12 0.99 -5.14 12.50
CA ILE A 12 1.92 -5.69 11.56
C ILE A 12 2.90 -6.52 12.40
N ARG A 13 3.32 -7.67 11.89
CA ARG A 13 4.39 -8.44 12.53
C ARG A 13 5.72 -8.19 11.72
N THR A 14 6.85 -8.84 11.97
CA THR A 14 8.16 -8.79 11.25
C THR A 14 8.55 -10.08 10.49
N TRP A 15 8.47 -10.07 9.17
CA TRP A 15 8.99 -11.10 8.27
C TRP A 15 10.46 -11.05 8.55
N ALA A 16 11.04 -12.23 8.64
CA ALA A 16 12.12 -12.58 9.54
C ALA A 16 13.09 -13.47 8.80
N HIS A 17 14.41 -13.44 9.12
CA HIS A 17 15.54 -13.98 8.30
C HIS A 17 15.29 -15.30 7.55
N THR A 18 14.39 -16.14 8.06
CA THR A 18 13.86 -17.36 7.44
C THR A 18 13.04 -17.17 6.16
N ASP A 19 12.61 -15.96 5.82
CA ASP A 19 11.72 -15.73 4.71
C ASP A 19 12.47 -15.50 3.38
N LEU A 20 13.79 -15.77 3.33
CA LEU A 20 14.65 -15.69 2.11
C LEU A 20 14.12 -16.41 0.89
N PRO A 21 13.86 -17.69 1.04
CA PRO A 21 13.11 -18.43 0.06
C PRO A 21 11.75 -17.78 -0.33
N LEU A 22 11.09 -16.98 0.53
CA LEU A 22 9.78 -16.37 0.25
C LEU A 22 9.84 -15.22 -0.74
N LEU A 23 10.92 -14.45 -0.77
CA LEU A 23 11.03 -13.33 -1.71
C LEU A 23 11.69 -13.72 -3.02
N HIS A 24 12.54 -14.76 -3.01
CA HIS A 24 12.89 -15.44 -4.26
C HIS A 24 11.70 -15.90 -5.04
N ARG A 25 10.73 -16.44 -4.32
CA ARG A 25 9.46 -16.81 -4.93
C ARG A 25 8.63 -15.60 -5.40
N LEU A 26 8.78 -14.39 -4.84
CA LEU A 26 8.02 -13.19 -5.25
C LEU A 26 8.59 -12.48 -6.49
N ASN A 27 9.72 -12.95 -7.03
CA ASN A 27 10.47 -12.30 -8.11
C ASN A 27 10.58 -13.06 -9.45
N ALA A 28 10.02 -14.25 -9.59
CA ALA A 28 10.14 -15.04 -10.83
C ALA A 28 9.89 -14.17 -12.10
N PRO A 29 10.65 -14.30 -13.21
CA PRO A 29 10.45 -13.61 -14.50
C PRO A 29 9.02 -13.48 -14.96
N GLU A 30 8.30 -14.49 -14.60
CA GLU A 30 6.90 -14.62 -14.87
C GLU A 30 6.00 -13.66 -14.04
N MET A 31 6.45 -12.97 -12.96
CA MET A 31 5.68 -12.15 -11.98
C MET A 31 5.80 -10.62 -12.11
N LEU A 32 6.75 -10.12 -12.89
CA LEU A 32 7.08 -8.69 -12.92
C LEU A 32 7.17 -8.12 -14.33
N ASP A 33 6.99 -8.92 -15.37
CA ASP A 33 7.00 -8.54 -16.79
C ASP A 33 6.22 -7.24 -17.10
N HIS A 34 5.14 -6.98 -16.35
CA HIS A 34 4.31 -5.77 -16.42
C HIS A 34 4.29 -4.98 -15.11
N LEU A 35 5.40 -4.96 -14.40
CA LEU A 35 5.79 -4.00 -13.37
C LEU A 35 7.26 -3.57 -13.58
N GLY A 36 7.84 -3.92 -14.75
CA GLY A 36 9.22 -3.61 -15.14
C GLY A 36 10.13 -4.80 -15.49
N GLY A 37 9.60 -6.02 -15.62
CA GLY A 37 10.37 -7.26 -15.79
C GLY A 37 10.77 -7.93 -14.47
N PRO A 38 11.13 -9.23 -14.46
CA PRO A 38 11.79 -9.87 -13.31
C PRO A 38 12.86 -8.96 -12.75
N GLU A 39 12.93 -8.88 -11.42
CA GLU A 39 14.20 -8.48 -10.87
C GLU A 39 15.25 -9.62 -11.13
N THR A 40 16.53 -9.36 -11.15
CA THR A 40 17.60 -10.36 -11.26
C THR A 40 17.83 -11.06 -9.92
N GLU A 41 18.52 -12.21 -9.87
CA GLU A 41 18.83 -12.93 -8.61
C GLU A 41 19.42 -12.01 -7.52
N GLU A 42 20.29 -11.09 -7.93
CA GLU A 42 20.80 -10.02 -7.10
C GLU A 42 19.69 -9.08 -6.58
N GLN A 43 18.79 -8.60 -7.45
CA GLN A 43 17.66 -7.76 -7.04
C GLN A 43 16.64 -8.51 -6.17
N VAL A 44 16.60 -9.83 -6.27
CA VAL A 44 15.73 -10.69 -5.46
C VAL A 44 16.25 -10.88 -4.06
N LEU A 45 17.53 -11.22 -3.90
CA LEU A 45 18.20 -11.22 -2.60
C LEU A 45 18.07 -9.85 -1.95
N ASN A 46 18.16 -8.81 -2.76
CA ASN A 46 17.93 -7.44 -2.34
C ASN A 46 16.46 -7.13 -1.99
N ARG A 47 15.44 -7.65 -2.69
CA ARG A 47 14.04 -7.61 -2.21
C ARG A 47 13.88 -8.45 -0.98
N HIS A 48 14.65 -9.50 -0.91
CA HIS A 48 14.49 -10.49 0.09
C HIS A 48 14.82 -9.99 1.47
N GLN A 49 16.08 -9.61 1.61
CA GLN A 49 16.58 -8.98 2.81
C GLN A 49 15.58 -7.89 3.26
N ARG A 50 14.99 -7.14 2.30
CA ARG A 50 13.93 -6.15 2.57
C ARG A 50 12.66 -6.72 3.19
N TYR A 51 12.10 -7.85 2.74
CA TYR A 51 10.92 -8.37 3.43
C TYR A 51 11.28 -9.18 4.65
N VAL A 52 12.45 -9.83 4.76
CA VAL A 52 13.02 -10.44 6.01
C VAL A 52 13.13 -9.53 7.22
N GLU A 53 12.68 -8.32 6.99
CA GLU A 53 12.50 -7.27 7.93
C GLU A 53 10.97 -6.85 8.08
N ILE A 54 9.88 -7.55 7.58
CA ILE A 54 8.42 -7.10 7.33
C ILE A 54 7.17 -8.13 7.42
N GLU A 55 6.45 -8.46 8.53
CA GLU A 55 5.40 -9.57 8.60
C GLU A 55 3.92 -9.01 8.47
N GLY A 56 2.94 -9.75 7.84
CA GLY A 56 1.44 -9.64 8.06
C GLY A 56 0.45 -9.02 6.99
N LYS A 57 -0.58 -9.75 6.45
CA LYS A 57 -1.67 -9.22 5.55
C LYS A 57 -3.08 -9.78 5.85
N GLY A 58 -4.19 -9.09 5.49
CA GLY A 58 -5.58 -9.61 5.45
C GLY A 58 -6.27 -9.95 6.78
N GLN A 59 -5.54 -9.99 7.90
CA GLN A 59 -6.09 -10.07 9.27
C GLN A 59 -6.73 -8.74 9.70
N GLY A 60 -7.44 -8.14 8.75
CA GLY A 60 -7.53 -6.71 8.66
C GLY A 60 -6.19 -6.04 8.37
N ILE A 61 -4.99 -6.64 8.40
CA ILE A 61 -3.71 -5.87 8.41
C ILE A 61 -3.59 -4.83 7.31
N ALA A 62 -4.07 -5.04 6.08
CA ALA A 62 -4.03 -3.96 5.08
C ALA A 62 -5.07 -2.87 5.34
N ALA A 63 -6.26 -3.23 5.80
CA ALA A 63 -7.30 -2.28 6.18
C ALA A 63 -7.02 -1.64 7.54
N LYS A 64 -6.34 -2.33 8.44
CA LYS A 64 -5.88 -1.90 9.76
C LYS A 64 -4.64 -1.03 9.56
N ALA A 65 -3.68 -1.44 8.73
CA ALA A 65 -2.59 -0.59 8.24
C ALA A 65 -3.12 0.60 7.45
N GLY A 66 -4.23 0.45 6.73
CA GLY A 66 -4.93 1.54 6.07
C GLY A 66 -5.60 2.48 7.07
N GLU A 67 -6.37 1.96 8.01
CA GLU A 67 -7.02 2.67 9.13
C GLU A 67 -5.97 3.45 9.89
N LEU A 68 -4.77 2.88 10.00
CA LEU A 68 -3.68 3.58 10.59
C LEU A 68 -2.93 4.54 9.73
N ALA A 69 -2.70 4.21 8.46
CA ALA A 69 -2.12 5.17 7.55
C ALA A 69 -2.99 6.44 7.53
N ILE A 70 -4.31 6.28 7.64
CA ILE A 70 -5.32 7.33 7.62
C ILE A 70 -5.37 8.14 8.90
N ALA A 71 -5.63 7.50 10.05
CA ALA A 71 -5.72 8.28 11.29
C ALA A 71 -4.36 8.93 11.61
N ASN A 72 -3.25 8.42 11.07
CA ASN A 72 -1.94 9.03 11.19
C ASN A 72 -1.91 10.29 10.34
N ALA A 73 -2.27 10.16 9.07
CA ALA A 73 -2.34 11.31 8.18
C ALA A 73 -3.33 12.40 8.66
N ALA A 74 -4.41 12.04 9.36
CA ALA A 74 -5.42 12.99 9.88
C ALA A 74 -4.90 13.88 11.01
N VAL A 75 -4.25 13.27 12.01
CA VAL A 75 -3.62 14.01 13.12
C VAL A 75 -2.55 14.97 12.59
N GLU A 76 -1.88 14.61 11.49
CA GLU A 76 -0.84 15.45 10.91
C GLU A 76 -1.37 16.77 10.31
N LYS A 77 -2.64 16.87 9.89
CA LYS A 77 -3.26 18.07 9.29
C LYS A 77 -2.50 18.72 8.11
N LYS A 78 -1.54 18.01 7.50
CA LYS A 78 -0.69 18.54 6.42
C LYS A 78 -1.34 18.48 5.06
N ARG A 79 -1.96 17.34 4.80
CA ARG A 79 -2.72 17.12 3.60
C ARG A 79 -4.14 17.11 4.02
N ARG A 80 -4.90 18.00 3.41
CA ARG A 80 -6.34 17.93 3.48
C ARG A 80 -6.85 16.60 2.91
N HIS A 81 -6.12 15.95 2.00
CA HIS A 81 -6.59 14.77 1.28
C HIS A 81 -5.55 13.62 1.18
N ILE A 82 -5.99 12.37 1.34
CA ILE A 82 -5.26 11.16 0.93
C ILE A 82 -5.87 10.63 -0.35
N HIS A 83 -5.02 10.24 -1.30
CA HIS A 83 -5.45 9.59 -2.53
C HIS A 83 -4.98 8.14 -2.58
N ALA A 84 -5.85 7.25 -3.04
CA ALA A 84 -5.49 5.89 -3.39
C ALA A 84 -5.92 5.66 -4.83
N PHE A 85 -5.00 5.09 -5.60
CA PHE A 85 -5.20 4.76 -7.00
C PHE A 85 -5.24 3.25 -7.23
N PRO A 86 -6.08 2.51 -6.49
CA PRO A 86 -6.40 1.18 -6.93
C PRO A 86 -6.97 1.31 -8.35
N SER A 87 -6.61 0.36 -9.19
CA SER A 87 -7.32 0.17 -10.46
C SER A 87 -8.84 0.30 -10.22
N ILE A 88 -9.60 0.89 -11.16
CA ILE A 88 -11.05 1.09 -11.00
C ILE A 88 -11.76 -0.21 -10.61
N ASP A 89 -11.16 -1.31 -11.03
CA ASP A 89 -11.63 -2.66 -10.85
C ASP A 89 -11.06 -3.37 -9.60
N ASN A 90 -10.06 -2.83 -8.87
CA ASN A 90 -9.56 -3.41 -7.61
C ASN A 90 -10.55 -3.17 -6.45
N LEU A 91 -11.71 -3.84 -6.52
CA LEU A 91 -12.86 -3.70 -5.63
C LEU A 91 -12.52 -3.88 -4.15
N ALA A 92 -11.46 -4.61 -3.79
CA ALA A 92 -11.00 -4.81 -2.41
C ALA A 92 -10.26 -3.59 -1.88
N SER A 93 -9.26 -3.07 -2.61
CA SER A 93 -8.65 -1.78 -2.25
C SER A 93 -9.65 -0.64 -2.38
N ASN A 94 -10.57 -0.68 -3.35
CA ASN A 94 -11.70 0.24 -3.46
C ASN A 94 -12.69 0.08 -2.28
N ALA A 95 -12.95 -1.14 -1.79
CA ALA A 95 -13.81 -1.39 -0.63
C ALA A 95 -13.12 -1.04 0.68
N ILE A 96 -11.79 -1.19 0.77
CA ILE A 96 -10.97 -0.64 1.84
C ILE A 96 -11.13 0.88 1.78
N CYS A 97 -10.89 1.52 0.63
CA CYS A 97 -11.16 2.95 0.44
C CYS A 97 -12.57 3.34 0.93
N ARG A 98 -13.63 2.65 0.52
CA ARG A 98 -15.01 2.88 1.01
C ARG A 98 -15.16 2.67 2.52
N LYS A 99 -14.67 1.54 3.04
CA LYS A 99 -14.74 1.16 4.46
C LYS A 99 -14.00 2.18 5.32
N LEU A 100 -12.92 2.74 4.80
CA LEU A 100 -12.05 3.69 5.48
C LEU A 100 -12.45 5.16 5.23
N GLY A 101 -13.59 5.37 4.56
CA GLY A 101 -14.22 6.67 4.39
C GLY A 101 -13.73 7.50 3.19
N PHE A 102 -12.87 6.94 2.32
CA PHE A 102 -12.52 7.62 1.08
C PHE A 102 -13.75 7.76 0.18
N GLN A 103 -13.79 8.87 -0.56
CA GLN A 103 -14.79 9.19 -1.57
C GLN A 103 -14.19 9.06 -2.96
N LEU A 104 -14.96 8.54 -3.91
CA LEU A 104 -14.52 8.50 -5.31
C LEU A 104 -14.57 9.92 -5.89
N VAL A 105 -13.42 10.43 -6.37
CA VAL A 105 -13.31 11.74 -7.05
C VAL A 105 -13.60 11.59 -8.52
N GLU A 106 -12.88 10.67 -9.16
CA GLU A 106 -12.99 10.40 -10.60
C GLU A 106 -12.38 9.04 -10.95
N GLU A 107 -12.61 8.63 -12.18
CA GLU A 107 -11.81 7.60 -12.82
C GLU A 107 -10.71 8.28 -13.64
N CYS A 108 -9.46 7.88 -13.45
CA CYS A 108 -8.32 8.39 -14.19
C CYS A 108 -7.55 7.24 -14.85
N SER A 109 -6.57 7.56 -15.69
CA SER A 109 -5.74 6.56 -16.37
C SER A 109 -4.27 7.00 -16.33
N PHE A 110 -3.38 6.13 -15.86
CA PHE A 110 -1.93 6.42 -15.84
C PHE A 110 -1.12 5.20 -16.23
N GLU A 111 0.04 5.45 -16.83
CA GLU A 111 0.95 4.40 -17.29
C GLU A 111 1.76 3.81 -16.13
N TYR A 112 1.47 2.56 -15.78
CA TYR A 112 2.30 1.80 -14.86
C TYR A 112 2.22 0.30 -15.14
N PRO A 113 3.36 -0.35 -15.41
CA PRO A 113 4.68 0.21 -15.71
C PRO A 113 4.66 0.88 -17.10
N PRO A 114 5.78 1.48 -17.55
CA PRO A 114 5.89 2.01 -18.92
C PRO A 114 5.42 1.03 -20.00
N GLY A 115 4.69 1.53 -20.99
CA GLY A 115 3.94 0.77 -21.99
C GLY A 115 2.53 0.35 -21.53
N ASN A 116 2.17 0.44 -20.25
CA ASN A 116 0.91 -0.09 -19.71
C ASN A 116 0.09 0.96 -18.99
N PHE A 117 -1.02 1.38 -19.59
CA PHE A 117 -1.94 2.30 -18.94
C PHE A 117 -2.94 1.55 -18.05
N ILE A 118 -2.94 1.88 -16.76
CA ILE A 118 -3.92 1.41 -15.79
C ILE A 118 -5.00 2.49 -15.64
N ARG A 119 -6.26 2.09 -15.84
CA ARG A 119 -7.43 2.87 -15.39
C ARG A 119 -7.63 2.65 -13.90
N CYS A 120 -7.59 3.73 -13.14
CA CYS A 120 -7.65 3.74 -11.68
C CYS A 120 -8.78 4.61 -11.17
N ASN A 121 -9.39 4.18 -10.09
CA ASN A 121 -10.27 5.07 -9.34
C ASN A 121 -9.36 6.00 -8.55
N ASP A 122 -9.64 7.29 -8.59
CA ASP A 122 -9.06 8.23 -7.66
C ASP A 122 -9.95 8.32 -6.41
N TRP A 123 -9.59 7.55 -5.38
CA TRP A 123 -10.27 7.62 -4.09
C TRP A 123 -9.60 8.67 -3.22
N ARG A 124 -10.39 9.62 -2.71
CA ARG A 124 -9.94 10.72 -1.85
C ARG A 124 -10.61 10.74 -0.49
N LEU A 125 -9.83 10.72 0.56
CA LEU A 125 -10.30 10.94 1.93
C LEU A 125 -9.95 12.37 2.37
N ASP A 126 -10.93 13.17 2.81
CA ASP A 126 -10.70 14.48 3.46
C ASP A 126 -10.38 14.27 4.95
N LEU A 127 -9.28 14.86 5.40
CA LEU A 127 -8.75 14.73 6.75
C LEU A 127 -9.13 15.91 7.65
N GLY A 128 -9.80 16.93 7.12
CA GLY A 128 -10.12 18.17 7.83
C GLY A 128 -8.96 19.17 7.86
N THR A 129 -9.19 20.31 8.52
CA THR A 129 -8.23 21.43 8.70
C THR A 129 -7.60 21.46 10.08
#